data_AF-A0A6M4GWA8-F1
#
_entry.id   AF-A0A6M4GWA8-F1
#
_cell.length_a   1.000
_cell.length_b   1.000
_cell.length_c   1.000
_cell.angle_alpha   90.00
_cell.angle_beta   90.00
_cell.angle_gamma   90.00
#
_symmetry.space_group_name_H-M   'P 1'
#
loop_
_entity.id
_entity.type
_entity.pdbx_description
1 polymer ?
#
loop_
_entity_poly.entity_id
_entity_poly.type
_entity_poly.pdbx_seq_one_letter_code
_entity_poly.pdbx_strand_id
1 'polypeptide(L)' 'MRKHASLAAVAAAALLAACSEPSQDPARSYAGKEDAKAYAGDAFRGDKAKWEAALAARNGFQNDYAPSRAAGKKP' A
#
# COMPACT_ATOMS: atom_id res chain seq x y z
N MET A 1 19.49 -32.41 31.78
CA MET A 1 19.29 -30.96 31.55
C MET A 1 19.76 -30.49 30.17
N ARG A 2 21.02 -30.70 29.75
CA ARG A 2 21.52 -30.24 28.42
C ARG A 2 20.70 -30.71 27.21
N LYS A 3 20.26 -31.98 27.21
CA LYS A 3 19.42 -32.55 26.13
C LYS A 3 18.06 -31.85 25.95
N HIS A 4 17.45 -31.40 27.04
CA HIS A 4 16.16 -30.69 26.99
C HIS A 4 16.33 -29.23 26.56
N ALA A 5 17.45 -28.59 26.94
CA ALA A 5 17.79 -27.25 26.47
C ALA A 5 18.02 -27.21 24.95
N SER A 6 18.70 -28.22 24.40
CA SER A 6 18.88 -28.37 22.95
C SER A 6 17.55 -28.56 22.22
N LEU A 7 16.63 -29.36 22.77
CA LEU A 7 15.33 -29.59 22.16
C LEU A 7 14.45 -28.32 22.15
N ALA A 8 14.48 -27.56 23.25
CA ALA A 8 13.76 -26.30 23.37
C ALA A 8 14.30 -25.23 22.39
N ALA A 9 15.62 -25.16 22.19
CA ALA A 9 16.22 -24.25 21.23
C ALA A 9 15.82 -24.56 19.78
N VAL A 10 15.79 -25.85 19.41
CA VAL A 10 15.34 -26.30 18.09
C VAL A 10 13.86 -25.99 17.87
N ALA A 11 13.01 -26.25 18.88
CA ALA A 11 11.59 -25.95 18.81
C ALA A 11 11.32 -24.43 18.66
N ALA A 12 12.06 -23.59 19.40
CA ALA A 12 11.95 -22.14 19.26
C ALA A 12 12.36 -21.67 17.85
N ALA A 13 13.48 -22.16 17.32
CA ALA A 13 13.91 -21.82 15.95
C ALA A 13 12.87 -22.23 14.88
N ALA A 14 12.23 -23.38 15.05
CA ALA A 14 11.17 -23.84 14.14
C ALA A 14 9.93 -22.94 14.18
N LEU A 15 9.53 -22.46 15.36
CA LEU A 15 8.41 -21.53 15.51
C LEU A 15 8.70 -20.16 14.89
N LEU A 16 9.94 -19.64 15.00
CA LEU A 16 10.33 -18.40 14.32
C LEU A 16 10.34 -18.56 12.79
N ALA A 17 10.78 -19.71 12.27
CA ALA A 17 10.78 -19.98 10.83
C ALA A 17 9.37 -20.16 10.25
N ALA A 18 8.39 -20.56 11.07
CA ALA A 18 7.00 -20.73 10.67
C ALA A 18 6.24 -19.40 10.42
N CYS A 19 6.81 -18.25 10.82
CA CYS A 19 6.24 -16.92 10.53
C CYS A 19 6.75 -16.32 9.21
N SER A 20 7.26 -17.13 8.27
CA SER A 20 7.63 -16.63 6.95
C SER A 20 6.38 -16.48 6.08
N GLU A 21 5.94 -15.24 5.87
CA GLU A 21 4.96 -14.90 4.84
C GLU A 21 5.50 -15.39 3.47
N PRO A 22 4.72 -16.12 2.67
CA PRO A 22 5.08 -16.42 1.30
C PRO A 22 5.38 -15.13 0.53
N SER A 23 6.39 -15.17 -0.34
CA SER A 23 6.70 -14.03 -1.20
C SER A 23 5.43 -13.55 -1.91
N GLN A 24 5.05 -12.30 -1.68
CA GLN A 24 3.97 -11.64 -2.41
C GLN A 24 4.43 -11.18 -3.80
N ASP A 25 5.72 -11.39 -4.13
CA ASP A 25 6.19 -11.16 -5.48
C ASP A 25 5.50 -12.16 -6.41
N PRO A 26 4.85 -11.67 -7.48
CA PRO A 26 4.16 -12.55 -8.39
C PRO A 26 5.19 -13.45 -9.08
N ALA A 27 5.04 -14.77 -8.90
CA ALA A 27 5.92 -15.76 -9.52
C ALA A 27 5.89 -15.74 -11.06
N ARG A 28 4.96 -14.98 -11.65
CA ARG A 28 4.76 -14.79 -13.09
C ARG A 28 4.37 -13.34 -13.35
N SER A 29 4.71 -12.82 -14.51
CA SER A 29 4.19 -11.53 -14.98
C SER A 29 2.65 -11.54 -14.94
N TYR A 30 2.07 -10.40 -14.58
CA TYR A 30 0.63 -10.19 -14.58
C TYR A 30 0.03 -10.66 -15.93
N ALA A 31 -0.85 -11.66 -15.86
CA ALA A 31 -1.47 -12.27 -17.04
C ALA A 31 -2.89 -11.72 -17.33
N GLY A 32 -3.32 -10.72 -16.56
CA GLY A 32 -4.60 -10.05 -16.76
C GLY A 32 -4.57 -9.06 -17.93
N LYS A 33 -5.75 -8.52 -18.27
CA LYS A 33 -5.85 -7.40 -19.19
C LYS A 33 -5.24 -6.16 -18.54
N GLU A 34 -4.69 -5.25 -19.35
CA GLU A 34 -4.21 -3.97 -18.84
C GLU A 34 -5.33 -3.22 -18.10
N ASP A 35 -4.97 -2.66 -16.94
CA ASP A 35 -5.92 -1.92 -16.12
C ASP A 35 -6.41 -0.67 -16.85
N ALA A 36 -7.70 -0.38 -16.69
CA ALA A 36 -8.25 0.87 -17.18
C ALA A 36 -7.53 2.06 -16.49
N LYS A 37 -7.11 3.05 -17.28
CA LYS A 37 -6.53 4.27 -16.71
C LYS A 37 -7.60 4.96 -15.82
N ALA A 38 -7.19 5.53 -14.70
CA ALA A 38 -8.11 6.18 -13.76
C ALA A 38 -8.95 7.32 -14.38
N TYR A 39 -8.47 7.91 -15.48
CA TYR A 39 -9.14 8.97 -16.24
C TYR A 39 -9.96 8.44 -17.45
N ALA A 40 -10.03 7.13 -17.67
CA ALA A 40 -10.68 6.55 -18.84
C ALA A 40 -12.22 6.57 -18.78
N GLY A 41 -12.81 6.69 -17.60
CA GLY A 41 -14.27 6.73 -17.42
C GLY A 41 -14.91 8.07 -17.75
N ASP A 42 -16.25 8.12 -17.75
CA ASP A 42 -17.05 9.28 -18.23
C ASP A 42 -16.78 10.60 -17.50
N ALA A 43 -16.34 10.55 -16.24
CA ALA A 43 -16.04 11.75 -15.46
C ALA A 43 -14.89 12.58 -16.08
N PHE A 44 -13.93 11.91 -16.70
CA PHE A 44 -12.75 12.55 -17.29
C PHE A 44 -12.62 12.29 -18.79
N ARG A 45 -13.34 11.31 -19.36
CA ARG A 45 -13.41 11.01 -20.80
C ARG A 45 -12.05 10.83 -21.47
N GLY A 46 -11.09 10.26 -20.74
CA GLY A 46 -9.71 10.09 -21.21
C GLY A 46 -8.79 11.27 -20.92
N ASP A 47 -9.29 12.40 -20.38
CA ASP A 47 -8.47 13.57 -20.09
C ASP A 47 -7.66 13.41 -18.81
N LYS A 48 -6.40 13.03 -18.99
CA LYS A 48 -5.44 12.87 -17.91
C LYS A 48 -5.17 14.20 -17.17
N ALA A 49 -5.06 15.32 -17.88
CA ALA A 49 -4.72 16.60 -17.25
C ALA A 49 -5.85 17.07 -16.33
N LYS A 50 -7.10 16.93 -16.77
CA LYS A 50 -8.28 17.22 -15.93
C LYS A 50 -8.36 16.31 -14.71
N TRP A 51 -8.03 15.04 -14.86
CA TRP A 51 -7.97 14.10 -13.75
C TRP A 51 -6.87 14.46 -12.72
N GLU A 52 -5.66 14.79 -13.18
CA GLU A 52 -4.55 15.19 -12.31
C GLU A 52 -4.87 16.51 -11.58
N ALA A 53 -5.48 17.49 -12.25
CA ALA A 53 -5.91 18.73 -11.62
C ALA A 53 -6.97 18.49 -10.53
N ALA A 54 -7.97 17.64 -10.79
CA ALA A 54 -8.98 17.27 -9.80
C ALA A 54 -8.36 16.52 -8.61
N LEU A 55 -7.38 15.64 -8.86
CA LEU A 55 -6.66 14.92 -7.83
C LEU A 55 -5.85 15.86 -6.93
N ALA A 56 -5.15 16.83 -7.52
CA ALA A 56 -4.40 17.85 -6.78
C ALA A 56 -5.32 18.70 -5.89
N ALA A 57 -6.45 19.17 -6.44
CA ALA A 57 -7.44 19.91 -5.67
C ALA A 57 -7.97 19.10 -4.47
N ARG A 58 -8.31 17.82 -4.70
CA ARG A 58 -8.76 16.90 -3.64
C ARG A 58 -7.71 16.71 -2.54
N ASN A 59 -6.44 16.57 -2.92
CA ASN A 59 -5.35 16.38 -1.96
C ASN A 59 -5.17 17.60 -1.05
N GLY A 60 -5.47 18.81 -1.52
CA GLY A 60 -5.51 20.01 -0.69
C GLY A 60 -6.49 19.92 0.49
N PHE A 61 -7.60 19.18 0.33
CA PHE A 61 -8.59 18.94 1.39
C PHE A 61 -8.36 17.64 2.16
N GLN A 62 -7.24 16.96 1.97
CA GLN A 62 -6.90 15.74 2.71
C GLN A 62 -5.47 15.80 3.29
N ASN A 63 -4.86 16.98 3.28
CA ASN A 63 -3.53 17.19 3.82
C ASN A 63 -3.61 17.94 5.15
N ASP A 64 -3.43 17.21 6.25
CA ASP A 64 -3.44 17.79 7.61
C ASP A 64 -2.19 18.61 7.92
N TYR A 65 -1.14 18.47 7.10
CA TYR A 65 0.07 19.29 7.17
C TYR A 65 -0.04 20.58 6.33
N ALA A 66 -1.17 20.82 5.67
CA ALA A 66 -1.37 22.07 4.94
C ALA A 66 -1.36 23.26 5.92
N PRO A 67 -0.62 24.35 5.63
CA PRO A 67 -0.51 25.50 6.54
C PRO A 67 -1.86 26.09 6.95
N SER A 68 -2.85 26.05 6.04
CA SER A 68 -4.21 26.54 6.31
C SER A 68 -4.95 25.71 7.38
N ARG A 69 -4.71 24.40 7.44
CA ARG A 69 -5.27 23.50 8.46
C ARG A 69 -4.51 23.53 9.77
N ALA A 70 -3.17 23.62 9.72
CA ALA A 70 -2.34 23.81 10.89
C ALA A 70 -2.67 25.12 11.64
N ALA A 71 -3.15 26.14 10.93
CA ALA A 71 -3.61 27.41 11.49
C ALA A 71 -5.07 27.40 11.98
N GLY A 72 -5.76 26.25 12.00
CA GLY A 72 -7.14 26.12 12.48
C GLY A 72 -8.20 26.82 11.62
N LYS A 73 -7.85 27.30 10.42
CA LYS A 73 -8.83 27.85 9.48
C LYS A 73 -9.47 26.70 8.72
N LYS A 74 -10.77 26.49 8.94
CA LYS A 74 -11.58 25.66 8.03
C LYS A 74 -11.50 26.25 6.61
N PRO A 75 -11.53 25.39 5.57
CA PRO A 75 -11.57 25.85 4.19
C PRO A 75 -12.79 26.75 3.93
#